data_AF-A0A7V9MNR3-F1
#
_entry.id   AF-A0A7V9MNR3-F1
#
_cell.length_a   1.000
_cell.length_b   1.000
_cell.length_c   1.000
_cell.angle_alpha   90.00
_cell.angle_beta   90.00
_cell.angle_gamma   90.00
#
_symmetry.space_group_name_H-M   'P 1'
#
loop_
_entity.id
_entity.type
_entity.pdbx_description
1 polymer ?
#
loop_
_entity_poly.entity_id
_entity_poly.type
_entity_poly.pdbx_seq_one_letter_code
_entity_poly.pdbx_strand_id
1 'polypeptide(L)'
;MQIEKYGDFSEGLCEGRKNTLFGFFDKNGNWVIEPQFENVRNFKNGYAAAKQGGKWGMIDPSGKWIIQPKFAAIKDMELAK
;
A
#
# COMPACT_ATOMS: atom_id res chain seq x y z
N MET A 1 -16.74 4.93 -12.69
CA MET A 1 -15.46 4.26 -12.35
C MET A 1 -15.66 3.55 -11.03
N GLN A 2 -15.51 2.23 -11.02
CA GLN A 2 -15.76 1.36 -9.88
C GLN A 2 -14.54 1.46 -8.93
N ILE A 3 -14.61 2.33 -7.93
CA ILE A 3 -13.66 2.31 -6.82
C ILE A 3 -14.26 1.34 -5.80
N GLU A 4 -13.70 0.15 -5.74
CA GLU A 4 -14.10 -0.84 -4.75
C GLU A 4 -13.24 -0.60 -3.51
N LYS A 5 -13.88 -0.13 -2.43
CA LYS A 5 -13.24 0.06 -1.13
C LYS A 5 -12.97 -1.31 -0.52
N TYR A 6 -11.70 -1.67 -0.39
CA TYR A 6 -11.29 -2.95 0.19
C TYR A 6 -10.70 -2.68 1.59
N GLY A 7 -11.52 -2.81 2.62
CA GLY A 7 -11.05 -2.88 4.01
C GLY A 7 -11.34 -1.67 4.91
N ASP A 8 -10.95 -1.84 6.18
CA ASP A 8 -11.03 -0.82 7.22
C ASP A 8 -9.92 0.23 7.06
N PHE A 9 -10.15 1.43 7.62
CA PHE A 9 -9.11 2.45 7.68
C PHE A 9 -8.05 2.05 8.71
N SER A 10 -6.80 1.97 8.29
CA SER A 10 -5.64 1.87 9.17
C SER A 10 -4.85 3.17 9.11
N GLU A 11 -4.62 3.79 10.26
CA GLU A 11 -3.93 5.09 10.36
C GLU A 11 -4.56 6.21 9.48
N GLY A 12 -5.86 6.13 9.23
CA GLY A 12 -6.60 7.10 8.41
C GLY A 12 -6.52 6.88 6.90
N LEU A 13 -5.86 5.80 6.45
CA LEU A 13 -5.76 5.39 5.05
C LEU A 13 -6.42 4.03 4.84
N CYS A 14 -7.00 3.84 3.65
CA CYS A 14 -7.59 2.57 3.24
C CYS A 14 -7.01 2.21 1.87
N GLU A 15 -6.67 0.93 1.70
CA GLU A 15 -6.24 0.42 0.40
C GLU A 15 -7.41 0.43 -0.59
N GLY A 16 -7.12 0.97 -1.77
CA GLY A 16 -8.08 1.08 -2.85
C GLY A 16 -7.53 0.45 -4.10
N ARG A 17 -8.41 -0.21 -4.85
CA ARG A 17 -8.06 -0.76 -6.15
C ARG A 17 -8.72 0.04 -7.26
N LYS A 18 -7.95 0.34 -8.30
CA LYS A 18 -8.45 0.87 -9.57
C LYS A 18 -7.84 0.03 -10.69
N ASN A 19 -8.70 -0.61 -11.49
CA ASN A 19 -8.29 -1.60 -12.49
C ASN A 19 -7.53 -2.79 -11.85
N THR A 20 -6.24 -2.92 -12.14
CA THR A 20 -5.35 -3.97 -11.63
C THR A 20 -4.37 -3.45 -10.60
N LEU A 21 -4.38 -2.15 -10.30
CA LEU A 21 -3.42 -1.50 -9.43
C LEU A 21 -4.07 -1.04 -8.13
N PHE A 22 -3.25 -0.99 -7.10
CA PHE A 22 -3.60 -0.60 -5.74
C PHE A 22 -2.92 0.73 -5.38
N GLY A 23 -3.65 1.51 -4.59
CA GLY A 23 -3.22 2.75 -3.98
C GLY A 23 -3.91 2.92 -2.62
N PHE A 24 -3.91 4.14 -2.10
CA PHE A 24 -4.54 4.47 -0.83
C PHE A 24 -5.36 5.74 -0.92
N PHE A 25 -6.55 5.73 -0.33
CA PHE A 25 -7.40 6.90 -0.22
C PHE A 25 -7.70 7.25 1.24
N ASP A 26 -7.98 8.54 1.48
CA ASP A 26 -8.33 9.08 2.79
C ASP A 26 -9.80 8.77 3.15
N LYS A 27 -10.19 9.14 4.37
CA LYS A 27 -11.59 9.01 4.83
C LYS A 27 -12.62 9.80 4.00
N ASN A 28 -12.17 10.78 3.23
CA ASN A 28 -13.02 11.59 2.37
C ASN A 28 -13.17 10.98 0.97
N GLY A 29 -12.47 9.87 0.68
CA GLY A 29 -12.47 9.20 -0.62
C GLY A 29 -11.48 9.79 -1.63
N ASN A 30 -10.56 10.65 -1.19
CA ASN A 30 -9.51 11.21 -2.05
C ASN A 30 -8.30 10.29 -2.08
N TRP A 31 -7.70 10.07 -3.25
CA TRP A 31 -6.43 9.35 -3.36
C TRP A 31 -5.32 10.14 -2.68
N VAL A 32 -4.72 9.54 -1.66
CA VAL A 32 -3.48 10.02 -1.04
C VAL A 32 -2.29 9.44 -1.78
N ILE A 33 -2.41 8.16 -2.18
CA ILE A 33 -1.46 7.49 -3.05
C ILE A 33 -2.24 6.92 -4.23
N GLU A 34 -1.97 7.43 -5.42
CA GLU A 34 -2.66 6.96 -6.62
C GLU A 34 -2.34 5.47 -6.90
N PRO A 35 -3.27 4.73 -7.51
CA PRO A 35 -3.08 3.33 -7.86
C PRO A 35 -1.89 3.12 -8.79
N GLN A 36 -0.81 2.58 -8.24
CA GLN A 36 0.47 2.38 -8.96
C GLN A 36 1.17 1.07 -8.58
N PHE A 37 0.66 0.37 -7.57
CA PHE A 37 1.25 -0.87 -7.06
C PHE A 37 0.46 -2.08 -7.54
N GLU A 38 1.14 -3.19 -7.76
CA GLU A 38 0.49 -4.46 -8.13
C GLU A 38 -0.32 -5.04 -6.95
N ASN A 39 0.11 -4.74 -5.73
CA ASN A 39 -0.55 -5.12 -4.49
C ASN A 39 -0.04 -4.23 -3.35
N VAL A 40 -0.83 -4.06 -2.31
CA VAL A 40 -0.44 -3.34 -1.09
C VAL A 40 -0.92 -4.10 0.14
N ARG A 41 -0.44 -3.68 1.30
CA ARG A 41 -1.00 -4.03 2.59
C ARG A 41 -1.28 -2.76 3.36
N ASN A 42 -2.27 -2.81 4.24
CA ASN A 42 -2.59 -1.74 5.18
C ASN A 42 -1.36 -1.14 5.88
N PHE A 43 -1.43 0.17 6.09
CA PHE A 43 -0.45 0.89 6.90
C PHE A 43 -0.42 0.35 8.33
N LYS A 44 0.79 0.16 8.86
CA LYS A 44 1.04 -0.18 10.25
C LYS A 44 2.34 0.48 10.70
N ASN A 45 2.29 1.21 11.82
CA ASN A 45 3.40 1.97 12.38
C ASN A 45 3.98 3.00 11.39
N GLY A 46 3.13 3.63 10.57
CA GLY A 46 3.55 4.64 9.60
C GLY A 46 4.14 4.12 8.29
N TYR A 47 4.09 2.80 8.04
CA TYR A 47 4.60 2.18 6.82
C TYR A 47 3.61 1.19 6.23
N ALA A 48 3.66 0.99 4.91
CA ALA A 48 2.90 -0.04 4.21
C ALA A 48 3.81 -0.88 3.33
N ALA A 49 3.51 -2.17 3.20
CA ALA A 49 4.16 -3.02 2.21
C ALA A 49 3.49 -2.83 0.85
N ALA A 50 4.28 -2.58 -0.19
CA ALA A 50 3.79 -2.44 -1.55
C ALA A 50 4.56 -3.37 -2.49
N LYS A 51 3.87 -3.85 -3.52
CA LYS A 51 4.41 -4.78 -4.52
C LYS A 51 4.54 -4.08 -5.88
N GLN A 52 5.70 -4.25 -6.50
CA GLN A 52 5.96 -3.77 -7.85
C GLN A 52 6.95 -4.71 -8.55
N GLY A 53 6.68 -5.05 -9.82
CA GLY A 53 7.52 -5.95 -10.60
C GLY A 53 7.68 -7.33 -9.96
N GLY A 54 6.64 -7.85 -9.33
CA GLY A 54 6.66 -9.15 -8.67
C GLY A 54 7.31 -9.16 -7.27
N LYS A 55 7.89 -8.05 -6.82
CA LYS A 55 8.64 -7.97 -5.56
C LYS A 55 8.00 -6.99 -4.59
N TRP A 56 8.19 -7.25 -3.31
CA TRP A 56 7.70 -6.44 -2.19
C TRP A 56 8.79 -5.50 -1.66
N GLY A 57 8.37 -4.30 -1.31
CA GLY A 57 9.13 -3.27 -0.62
C GLY A 57 8.27 -2.58 0.43
N MET A 58 8.77 -1.50 1.01
CA MET A 58 8.06 -0.69 2.00
C MET A 58 7.95 0.76 1.51
N ILE A 59 6.77 1.33 1.69
CA ILE A 59 6.46 2.72 1.35
C ILE A 59 6.06 3.52 2.59
N ASP A 60 6.31 4.83 2.54
CA ASP A 60 5.78 5.80 3.50
C ASP A 60 4.35 6.26 3.12
N PRO A 61 3.67 7.05 3.96
CA PRO A 61 2.31 7.55 3.69
C PRO A 61 2.19 8.49 2.47
N SER A 62 3.32 8.96 1.91
CA SER A 62 3.35 9.69 0.64
C SER A 62 3.48 8.77 -0.58
N GLY A 63 3.64 7.46 -0.37
CA GLY A 63 3.82 6.47 -1.42
C GLY A 63 5.27 6.33 -1.90
N LYS A 64 6.23 6.97 -1.22
CA LYS A 64 7.65 6.83 -1.57
C LYS A 64 8.23 5.57 -0.97
N TRP A 65 9.09 4.90 -1.74
CA TRP A 65 9.81 3.73 -1.28
C TRP A 65 10.85 4.08 -0.20
N ILE A 66 10.65 3.56 1.00
CA ILE A 66 11.67 3.50 2.05
C ILE A 66 12.59 2.30 1.78
N ILE A 67 11.98 1.18 1.37
CA ILE A 67 12.70 -0.01 0.95
C ILE A 67 12.22 -0.38 -0.44
N GLN A 68 13.13 -0.31 -1.41
CA GLN A 68 12.87 -0.70 -2.80
C GLN A 68 12.36 -2.15 -2.88
N PRO A 69 11.45 -2.46 -3.82
CA PRO A 69 10.87 -3.78 -3.97
C PRO A 69 11.93 -4.82 -4.35
N LYS A 70 12.39 -5.59 -3.36
CA LYS A 70 13.48 -6.57 -3.51
C LYS A 70 13.16 -7.96 -2.94
N PHE A 71 12.05 -8.10 -2.23
CA PHE A 71 11.68 -9.34 -1.54
C PHE A 71 10.61 -10.11 -2.31
N ALA A 72 10.74 -11.43 -2.44
CA ALA A 72 9.72 -12.26 -3.09
C ALA A 72 8.42 -12.36 -2.28
N ALA A 73 8.53 -12.30 -0.95
CA ALA A 73 7.41 -12.21 -0.03
C ALA A 73 7.84 -11.47 1.24
N ILE A 74 6.97 -10.59 1.75
CA ILE A 74 7.07 -10.06 3.12
C ILE A 74 6.04 -10.87 3.91
N LYS A 75 6.44 -11.76 4.82
CA LYS A 75 5.47 -12.48 5.66
C LYS A 75 5.08 -11.66 6.89
N ASP A 76 6.01 -10.89 7.42
CA ASP A 76 5.80 -10.04 8.58
C ASP A 76 6.42 -8.67 8.33
N MET A 77 5.66 -7.61 8.60
CA MET A 77 6.16 -6.22 8.57
C MET A 77 6.94 -5.87 9.86
N GLU A 78 7.15 -6.83 10.77
CA GLU A 78 8.19 -6.69 11.78
C GLU A 78 9.53 -6.76 11.07
N LEU A 79 10.22 -5.62 10.99
CA LEU A 79 11.61 -5.55 10.59
C LEU A 79 12.37 -6.69 11.27
N ALA A 80 12.92 -7.59 10.47
CA ALA A 80 13.98 -8.48 10.94
C ALA A 80 15.06 -7.57 11.54
N LYS A 81 15.22 -7.64 12.87
CA LYS A 81 16.31 -7.02 13.61
C LYS A 81 17.65 -7.60 13.17
#